data_AF-A0A520HWP7-F1
#
_entry.id   AF-A0A520HWP7-F1
#
_cell.length_a   1.000
_cell.length_b   1.000
_cell.length_c   1.000
_cell.angle_alpha   90.00
_cell.angle_beta   90.00
_cell.angle_gamma   90.00
#
_symmetry.space_group_name_H-M   'P 1'
#
loop_
_entity.id
_entity.type
_entity.pdbx_description
1 polymer ?
#
loop_
_entity_poly.entity_id
_entity_poly.type
_entity_poly.pdbx_seq_one_letter_code
_entity_poly.pdbx_strand_id
1 'polypeptide(L)' 'VAAELSRRLYAGGVKQLHFYTLNRAELAFAICHLLGVRAKPAQAAVAA' A
#
# COMPACT_ATOMS: atom_id res chain seq x y z
N VAL A 1 -10.94 8.96 3.40
CA VAL A 1 -10.87 8.60 4.83
C VAL A 1 -9.69 7.69 5.14
N ALA A 2 -9.61 6.48 4.57
CA ALA A 2 -8.51 5.55 4.84
C ALA A 2 -7.10 6.13 4.56
N ALA A 3 -6.91 6.85 3.46
CA ALA A 3 -5.62 7.45 3.10
C ALA A 3 -5.09 8.47 4.14
N GLU A 4 -5.97 9.33 4.67
CA GLU A 4 -5.58 10.32 5.69
C GLU A 4 -5.24 9.63 7.02
N LEU A 5 -6.00 8.60 7.41
CA LEU A 5 -5.69 7.81 8.60
C LEU A 5 -4.32 7.12 8.46
N SER A 6 -4.07 6.47 7.31
CA SER A 6 -2.79 5.84 7.03
C SER A 6 -1.63 6.83 7.08
N ARG A 7 -1.82 8.05 6.55
CA ARG A 7 -0.80 9.11 6.60
C ARG A 7 -0.51 9.57 8.03
N ARG A 8 -1.54 9.75 8.86
CA ARG A 8 -1.37 10.12 10.28
C ARG A 8 -0.67 9.02 11.08
N LEU A 9 -1.03 7.76 10.88
CA LEU A 9 -0.37 6.62 11.51
C LEU A 9 1.10 6.50 11.09
N TYR A 10 1.38 6.73 9.80
CA TYR A 10 2.75 6.74 9.29
C TYR A 10 3.59 7.87 9.89
N ALA A 11 3.02 9.08 10.00
CA ALA A 11 3.66 10.21 10.67
C ALA A 11 3.88 9.95 12.18
N GLY A 12 2.99 9.17 12.81
CA GLY A 12 3.12 8.69 14.18
C GLY A 12 4.14 7.56 14.38
N GLY A 13 4.89 7.17 13.34
CA GLY A 13 5.95 6.16 13.43
C GLY A 13 5.51 4.72 13.16
N VAL A 14 4.24 4.48 12.79
CA VAL A 14 3.76 3.14 12.43
C VAL A 14 4.24 2.80 11.02
N LYS A 15 5.16 1.84 10.93
CA LYS A 15 5.76 1.40 9.65
C LYS A 15 5.06 0.19 9.01
N GLN A 16 4.18 -0.49 9.74
CA GLN A 16 3.46 -1.67 9.28
C GLN A 16 1.97 -1.39 9.23
N LEU A 17 1.38 -1.45 8.02
CA LEU A 17 -0.03 -1.22 7.77
C LEU A 17 -0.59 -2.43 7.03
N HIS A 18 -1.63 -3.05 7.59
CA HIS A 18 -2.31 -4.18 6.97
C HIS A 18 -3.63 -3.70 6.37
N PHE A 19 -3.78 -3.83 5.06
CA PHE A 19 -5.01 -3.46 4.35
C PHE A 19 -5.86 -4.68 4.06
N TYR A 20 -7.06 -4.73 4.63
CA TYR A 20 -8.09 -5.68 4.20
C TYR A 20 -8.71 -5.15 2.90
N THR A 21 -8.26 -5.69 1.78
CA THR A 21 -8.66 -5.22 0.45
C THR A 21 -10.10 -5.59 0.10
N LEU A 22 -10.70 -6.59 0.77
CA LEU A 22 -12.05 -7.10 0.46
C LEU A 22 -12.26 -7.32 -1.05
N ASN A 23 -11.31 -8.02 -1.68
CA ASN A 23 -11.26 -8.27 -3.12
C ASN A 23 -11.13 -7.01 -4.01
N ARG A 24 -10.71 -5.87 -3.45
CA ARG A 24 -10.49 -4.61 -4.17
C ARG A 24 -9.08 -4.07 -3.93
N ALA A 25 -8.14 -4.45 -4.79
CA ALA A 25 -6.72 -4.09 -4.66
C ALA A 25 -6.41 -2.62 -4.97
N GLU A 26 -7.18 -1.97 -5.86
CA GLU A 26 -6.95 -0.60 -6.33
C GLU A 26 -6.86 0.43 -5.20
N LEU A 27 -7.69 0.27 -4.16
CA LEU A 27 -7.72 1.22 -3.04
C LEU A 27 -6.45 1.13 -2.18
N ALA A 28 -6.00 -0.09 -1.87
CA ALA A 28 -4.77 -0.29 -1.13
C ALA A 28 -3.56 0.17 -1.96
N PHE A 29 -3.59 -0.09 -3.28
CA PHE A 29 -2.55 0.36 -4.20
C PHE A 29 -2.42 1.89 -4.22
N ALA A 30 -3.53 2.60 -4.36
CA ALA A 30 -3.55 4.07 -4.33
C ALA A 30 -3.03 4.63 -3.00
N ILE A 31 -3.40 4.03 -1.87
CA ILE A 31 -2.92 4.46 -0.55
C ILE A 31 -1.41 4.22 -0.41
N CYS A 32 -0.90 3.06 -0.81
CA CYS A 32 0.54 2.78 -0.84
C CYS A 32 1.29 3.81 -1.69
N HIS A 33 0.74 4.17 -2.86
CA HIS A 33 1.34 5.17 -3.73
C HIS A 33 1.39 6.57 -3.10
N LEU A 34 0.34 6.96 -2.37
CA LEU A 34 0.27 8.22 -1.61
C LEU A 34 1.25 8.26 -0.44
N LEU A 35 1.53 7.11 0.19
CA LEU A 35 2.54 6.97 1.24
C LEU A 35 3.99 6.96 0.70
N GLY A 36 4.17 7.04 -0.63
CA GLY A 36 5.48 7.00 -1.27
C GLY A 36 6.01 5.58 -1.51
N VAL A 37 5.25 4.54 -1.16
CA VAL A 37 5.59 3.16 -1.49
C VAL A 37 5.36 2.96 -2.99
N ARG A 38 6.43 2.68 -3.72
CA ARG A 38 6.38 2.40 -5.16
C ARG A 38 6.33 0.90 -5.38
N ALA A 39 5.49 0.47 -6.31
CA ALA A 39 5.52 -0.89 -6.80
C ALA A 39 6.90 -1.15 -7.41
N LYS A 40 7.60 -2.18 -6.92
CA LYS A 40 8.77 -2.69 -7.61
C LYS A 40 8.27 -3.21 -8.97
N PRO A 41 8.95 -2.92 -10.10
CA PRO A 41 8.57 -3.50 -11.37
C PRO A 41 8.42 -5.00 -11.16
N ALA A 42 7.29 -5.55 -11.60
CA ALA A 42 7.02 -6.98 -11.50
C ALA A 42 8.23 -7.67 -12.13
N GLN A 43 9.07 -8.26 -11.28
CA GLN A 43 10.16 -9.09 -11.73
C GLN A 43 9.43 -10.23 -12.40
N ALA A 44 9.40 -10.20 -13.74
CA ALA A 44 8.65 -11.11 -14.57
C ALA A 44 8.86 -12.50 -13.98
N ALA A 45 7.79 -13.07 -13.43
CA ALA A 45 7.84 -14.37 -12.80
C ALA A 45 8.47 -15.28 -13.84
N VAL A 46 9.68 -15.75 -13.54
CA VAL A 46 10.40 -16.68 -14.40
C VAL A 46 9.50 -17.90 -14.45
N ALA A 47 8.81 -18.07 -15.57
CA ALA A 47 7.96 -19.22 -15.82
C ALA A 47 8.86 -20.45 -15.75
N ALA A 48 8.61 -21.31 -14.77
CA ALA A 48 9.19 -22.63 -14.62
C ALA A 48 8.08 -23.66 -14.88
#